data_AF-A0A3Q0JC06-F1
#
_entry.id   AF-A0A3Q0JC06-F1
#
_cell.length_a   1.000
_cell.length_b   1.000
_cell.length_c   1.000
_cell.angle_alpha   90.00
_cell.angle_beta   90.00
_cell.angle_gamma   90.00
#
_symmetry.space_group_name_H-M   'P 1'
#
loop_
_entity.id
_entity.type
_entity.pdbx_description
1 polymer ?
#
loop_
_entity_poly.entity_id
_entity_poly.type
_entity_poly.pdbx_seq_one_letter_code
_entity_poly.pdbx_strand_id
1 'polypeptide(L)'
;MNAPIEQQDPKYQIELCELQADPVFQSRNEVGPEFFKLLDRDRFPNLRSLGLKITSMFGSSYMGESAFSTMKFVKNKQRAKLTDESLSHLLRLCTEDVNVDIHALVSVFIIK
;
A
#
# COMPACT_ATOMS: atom_id res chain seq x y z
N MET A 1 -21.81 7.97 -5.40
CA MET A 1 -20.72 8.96 -5.59
C MET A 1 -21.11 9.85 -6.76
N ASN A 2 -21.51 11.10 -6.53
CA ASN A 2 -21.79 12.03 -7.63
C ASN A 2 -20.69 13.08 -7.66
N ALA A 3 -19.63 12.79 -8.41
CA ALA A 3 -18.58 13.76 -8.68
C ALA A 3 -19.05 14.68 -9.83
N PRO A 4 -18.83 16.00 -9.75
CA PRO A 4 -19.17 16.91 -10.84
C PRO A 4 -18.27 16.60 -12.05
N ILE A 5 -18.83 15.91 -13.04
CA ILE A 5 -18.12 15.35 -14.20
C ILE A 5 -17.43 16.47 -15.00
N GLU A 6 -18.11 17.60 -15.21
CA GLU A 6 -17.61 18.73 -16.01
C GLU A 6 -16.32 19.36 -15.44
N GLN A 7 -16.05 19.17 -14.16
CA GLN A 7 -14.85 19.69 -13.49
C GLN A 7 -13.68 18.70 -13.51
N GLN A 8 -13.89 17.48 -14.00
CA GLN A 8 -12.85 16.45 -14.05
C GLN A 8 -12.05 16.55 -15.35
N ASP A 9 -10.84 15.99 -15.34
CA ASP A 9 -10.01 15.89 -16.55
C ASP A 9 -10.79 15.15 -17.66
N PRO A 10 -10.82 15.68 -18.90
CA PRO A 10 -11.60 15.11 -20.00
C PRO A 10 -11.40 13.61 -20.22
N LYS A 11 -10.20 13.08 -19.94
CA LYS A 11 -9.90 11.65 -20.08
C LYS A 11 -10.69 10.74 -19.14
N TYR A 12 -11.26 11.28 -18.06
CA TYR A 12 -12.06 10.52 -17.11
C TYR A 12 -13.57 10.75 -17.25
N GLN A 13 -13.99 11.81 -17.97
CA GLN A 13 -15.39 12.23 -17.96
C GLN A 13 -16.35 11.18 -18.52
N ILE A 14 -15.98 10.52 -19.61
CA ILE A 14 -16.77 9.45 -20.22
C ILE A 14 -16.90 8.26 -19.27
N GLU A 15 -15.77 7.77 -18.74
CA GLU A 15 -15.75 6.65 -17.78
C GLU A 15 -16.54 6.97 -16.50
N LEU A 16 -16.47 8.22 -16.01
CA LEU A 16 -17.25 8.65 -14.84
C LEU A 16 -18.75 8.72 -15.12
N CYS A 17 -19.13 9.13 -16.33
CA CYS A 17 -20.54 9.14 -16.75
C CYS A 17 -21.10 7.72 -16.79
N GLU A 18 -20.38 6.80 -17.44
CA GLU A 18 -20.75 5.38 -17.51
C GLU A 18 -20.81 4.74 -16.11
N LEU A 19 -19.81 5.01 -15.27
CA LEU A 19 -19.75 4.48 -13.92
C LEU A 19 -20.88 5.00 -13.03
N GLN A 20 -21.25 6.28 -13.16
CA GLN A 20 -22.37 6.87 -12.43
C GLN A 20 -23.72 6.40 -12.95
N ALA A 21 -23.85 6.03 -14.24
CA ALA A 21 -25.08 5.53 -14.82
C ALA A 21 -25.31 4.02 -14.58
N ASP A 22 -24.26 3.25 -14.24
CA ASP A 22 -24.33 1.80 -14.08
C ASP A 22 -24.90 1.39 -12.70
N PRO A 23 -26.12 0.80 -12.64
CA PRO A 23 -26.77 0.46 -11.38
C PRO A 23 -26.05 -0.64 -10.59
N VAL A 24 -25.20 -1.44 -11.25
CA VAL A 24 -24.37 -2.44 -10.56
C VAL A 24 -23.36 -1.74 -9.65
N PHE A 25 -22.74 -0.65 -10.12
CA PHE A 25 -21.77 0.09 -9.31
C PHE A 25 -22.44 1.01 -8.27
N GLN A 26 -23.69 1.41 -8.50
CA GLN A 26 -24.45 2.16 -7.49
C GLN A 26 -24.90 1.31 -6.30
N SER A 27 -25.12 0.01 -6.50
CA SER A 27 -25.55 -0.93 -5.45
C SER A 27 -24.39 -1.60 -4.70
N ARG A 28 -23.16 -1.36 -5.17
CA ARG A 28 -21.92 -1.88 -4.56
C ARG A 28 -21.51 -1.05 -3.34
N ASN A 29 -20.93 -1.73 -2.35
CA ASN A 29 -20.48 -1.15 -1.08
C ASN A 29 -18.94 -1.20 -0.92
N GLU A 30 -18.24 -1.72 -1.92
CA GLU A 30 -16.79 -1.82 -1.94
C GLU A 30 -16.16 -0.42 -1.97
N VAL A 31 -15.13 -0.21 -1.16
CA VAL A 31 -14.42 1.06 -1.04
C VAL A 31 -12.92 0.86 -1.19
N GLY A 32 -12.22 1.93 -1.58
CA GLY A 32 -10.76 1.90 -1.72
C GLY A 32 -10.27 0.95 -2.81
N PRO A 33 -9.13 0.25 -2.64
CA PRO A 33 -8.55 -0.56 -3.70
C PRO A 33 -9.44 -1.68 -4.23
N GLU A 34 -10.28 -2.28 -3.38
CA GLU A 34 -11.18 -3.36 -3.81
C GLU A 34 -12.21 -2.85 -4.82
N PHE A 35 -12.70 -1.62 -4.66
CA PHE A 35 -13.56 -0.99 -5.66
C PHE A 35 -12.86 -0.86 -7.02
N PHE A 36 -11.65 -0.31 -7.04
CA PHE A 36 -10.91 -0.11 -8.30
C PHE A 36 -10.49 -1.44 -8.96
N LYS A 37 -10.32 -2.52 -8.18
CA LYS A 37 -10.05 -3.86 -8.72
C LYS A 37 -11.26 -4.49 -9.41
N LEU A 38 -12.48 -4.03 -9.11
CA LEU A 38 -13.73 -4.51 -9.73
C LEU A 38 -14.05 -3.84 -11.07
N LEU A 39 -13.46 -2.67 -11.32
CA LEU A 39 -13.63 -1.97 -12.59
C LEU A 39 -13.05 -2.79 -13.74
N ASP A 40 -13.86 -3.03 -14.77
CA ASP A 40 -13.39 -3.74 -15.95
C ASP A 40 -12.24 -2.99 -16.65
N ARG A 41 -11.25 -3.72 -17.15
CA ARG A 41 -10.02 -3.12 -17.71
C ARG A 41 -10.26 -2.43 -19.04
N ASP A 42 -11.23 -2.91 -19.82
CA ASP A 42 -11.51 -2.40 -21.15
C ASP A 42 -12.54 -1.27 -21.10
N ARG A 43 -13.51 -1.35 -20.18
CA ARG A 43 -14.53 -0.30 -19.96
C ARG A 43 -14.01 0.89 -19.17
N PHE A 44 -13.18 0.68 -18.15
CA PHE A 44 -12.73 1.72 -17.23
C PHE A 44 -11.20 1.79 -17.06
N PRO A 45 -10.41 1.83 -18.15
CA PRO A 45 -8.95 1.76 -18.08
C PRO A 45 -8.34 2.92 -17.29
N ASN A 46 -8.85 4.14 -17.46
CA ASN A 46 -8.25 5.33 -16.83
C ASN A 46 -8.59 5.41 -15.34
N LEU A 47 -9.86 5.19 -14.97
CA LEU A 47 -10.31 5.21 -13.58
C LEU A 47 -9.67 4.09 -12.76
N ARG A 48 -9.58 2.88 -13.33
CA ARG A 48 -8.89 1.75 -12.70
C ARG A 48 -7.42 2.06 -12.45
N SER A 49 -6.72 2.54 -13.48
CA SER A 49 -5.31 2.91 -13.41
C SER A 49 -5.06 3.99 -12.35
N LEU A 50 -5.89 5.03 -12.33
CA LEU A 50 -5.81 6.12 -11.36
C LEU A 50 -6.00 5.60 -9.92
N GLY A 51 -7.06 4.85 -9.65
CA GLY A 51 -7.36 4.37 -8.31
C GLY A 51 -6.31 3.40 -7.77
N LEU A 52 -5.77 2.51 -8.62
CA LEU A 52 -4.69 1.61 -8.23
C LEU A 52 -3.39 2.37 -7.98
N LYS A 53 -3.06 3.40 -8.78
CA LYS A 53 -1.90 4.27 -8.53
C LYS A 53 -2.03 5.01 -7.21
N ILE A 54 -3.20 5.61 -6.94
CA ILE A 54 -3.47 6.30 -5.67
C ILE A 54 -3.30 5.34 -4.50
N THR A 55 -3.89 4.14 -4.58
CA THR A 55 -3.73 3.12 -3.54
C THR A 55 -2.26 2.73 -3.36
N SER A 56 -1.51 2.51 -4.44
CA SER A 56 -0.09 2.16 -4.37
C SER A 56 0.74 3.26 -3.71
N MET A 57 0.42 4.54 -3.99
CA MET A 57 1.08 5.68 -3.36
C MET A 57 0.82 5.69 -1.86
N PHE A 58 -0.43 5.47 -1.41
CA PHE A 58 -0.76 5.36 0.01
C PHE A 58 0.00 4.21 0.69
N GLY A 59 0.06 3.03 0.06
CA GLY A 59 0.85 1.91 0.56
C GLY A 59 2.33 2.28 0.69
N SER A 60 2.93 2.91 -0.32
CA SER A 60 4.34 3.29 -0.30
C SER A 60 4.67 4.38 0.72
N SER A 61 3.79 5.37 0.91
CA SER A 61 3.97 6.41 1.92
C SER A 61 3.91 5.83 3.33
N TYR A 62 2.92 4.97 3.60
CA TYR A 62 2.81 4.29 4.89
C TYR A 62 4.05 3.43 5.20
N MET A 63 4.53 2.68 4.21
CA MET A 63 5.73 1.86 4.35
C MET A 63 6.98 2.71 4.56
N GLY A 64 7.10 3.84 3.85
CA GLY A 64 8.19 4.79 4.01
C GLY A 64 8.19 5.46 5.40
N GLU A 65 7.04 5.90 5.88
CA GLU A 65 6.88 6.51 7.21
C GLU A 65 7.15 5.50 8.33
N SER A 66 6.69 4.26 8.16
CA SER A 66 6.94 3.16 9.09
C SER A 66 8.42 2.79 9.12
N ALA A 67 9.07 2.68 7.96
CA ALA A 67 10.50 2.44 7.85
C ALA A 67 11.32 3.57 8.51
N PHE A 68 10.95 4.84 8.28
CA PHE A 68 11.63 5.98 8.87
C PHE A 68 11.45 6.07 10.38
N SER A 69 10.25 5.79 10.87
CA SER A 69 9.94 5.73 12.31
C SER A 69 10.72 4.60 12.98
N THR A 70 10.77 3.43 12.34
CA THR A 70 11.57 2.29 12.79
C THR A 70 13.06 2.64 12.81
N MET A 71 13.57 3.28 11.75
CA MET A 71 14.96 3.75 11.70
C MET A 71 15.27 4.68 12.87
N LYS A 72 14.39 5.63 13.16
CA LYS A 72 14.53 6.53 14.32
C LYS A 72 14.56 5.76 15.64
N PHE A 73 13.65 4.80 15.82
CA PHE A 73 13.60 3.97 17.02
C PHE A 73 14.87 3.13 17.20
N VAL A 74 15.32 2.44 16.17
CA VAL A 74 16.52 1.58 16.17
C VAL A 74 17.80 2.41 16.39
N LYS A 75 17.96 3.53 15.66
CA LYS A 75 19.13 4.42 15.84
C LYS A 75 19.18 5.07 17.22
N ASN A 76 18.05 5.36 17.84
CA ASN A 76 18.02 5.94 19.19
C ASN A 76 18.40 4.89 20.26
N LYS A 77 17.91 3.65 20.11
CA LYS A 77 18.09 2.59 21.12
C LYS A 77 19.47 1.90 21.09
N GLN A 78 20.15 1.86 19.93
CA GLN A 78 21.38 1.07 19.71
C GLN A 78 22.53 1.89 19.09
N ARG A 79 22.52 3.21 19.25
CA ARG A 79 23.39 4.19 18.57
C ARG A 79 24.90 3.88 18.55
N ALA A 80 25.41 3.19 19.57
CA ALA A 80 26.84 2.90 19.72
C ALA A 80 27.29 1.57 19.05
N LYS A 81 26.36 0.73 18.58
CA LYS A 81 26.66 -0.64 18.10
C LYS A 81 26.15 -0.93 16.67
N LEU A 82 25.49 0.04 16.04
CA LEU A 82 24.85 -0.17 14.74
C LEU A 82 25.82 0.12 13.59
N THR A 83 26.14 -0.91 12.81
CA THR A 83 26.77 -0.77 11.47
C THR A 83 25.69 -0.59 10.40
N ASP A 84 26.06 -0.04 9.24
CA ASP A 84 25.13 0.20 8.12
C ASP A 84 24.42 -1.09 7.65
N GLU A 85 25.14 -2.22 7.61
CA GLU A 85 24.55 -3.54 7.34
C GLU A 85 23.52 -3.93 8.40
N SER A 86 23.85 -3.85 9.69
CA SER A 86 22.91 -4.24 10.75
C SER A 86 21.64 -3.36 10.76
N LEU A 87 21.75 -2.11 10.31
CA LEU A 87 20.59 -1.23 10.12
C LEU A 87 19.72 -1.68 8.95
N SER A 88 20.30 -2.04 7.81
CA SER A 88 19.54 -2.45 6.63
C SER A 88 18.78 -3.77 6.89
N HIS A 89 19.40 -4.70 7.61
CA HIS A 89 18.77 -5.97 8.01
C HIS A 89 17.58 -5.73 8.97
N LEU A 90 17.73 -4.83 9.95
CA LEU A 90 16.66 -4.47 10.89
C LEU A 90 15.51 -3.74 10.20
N LEU A 91 15.80 -2.81 9.28
CA LEU A 91 14.76 -2.14 8.52
C LEU A 91 13.96 -3.13 7.70
N ARG A 92 14.64 -4.04 7.01
CA ARG A 92 14.00 -5.09 6.22
C ARG A 92 13.08 -5.98 7.08
N LEU A 93 13.55 -6.40 8.26
CA LEU A 93 12.77 -7.19 9.22
C LEU A 93 11.51 -6.47 9.70
N CYS A 94 11.58 -5.17 9.91
CA CYS A 94 10.45 -4.37 10.42
C CYS A 94 9.49 -3.92 9.33
N THR A 95 9.92 -3.87 8.07
CA THR A 95 9.08 -3.45 6.94
C THR A 95 8.47 -4.61 6.18
N GLU A 96 9.06 -5.80 6.23
CA GLU A 96 8.49 -7.00 5.63
C GLU A 96 7.56 -7.69 6.66
N ASP A 97 6.45 -8.25 6.20
CA ASP A 97 5.57 -9.12 7.02
C ASP A 97 6.24 -10.50 7.16
N VAL A 98 7.41 -10.51 7.82
CA VAL A 98 8.16 -11.73 8.09
C VAL A 98 7.60 -12.32 9.37
N ASN A 99 6.93 -13.47 9.25
CA ASN A 99 6.67 -14.32 10.40
C ASN A 99 8.02 -14.90 10.88
N VAL A 100 8.73 -14.14 11.71
CA VAL A 100 9.99 -14.57 12.30
C VAL A 100 9.65 -15.61 13.34
N ASP A 101 9.88 -16.88 13.03
CA ASP A 101 9.78 -17.96 14.00
C ASP A 101 10.96 -17.85 14.99
N ILE A 102 10.70 -17.14 16.09
CA ILE A 102 11.66 -16.92 17.17
C ILE A 102 12.08 -18.26 17.80
N HIS A 103 11.20 -19.27 17.82
CA HIS A 103 11.52 -20.59 18.37
C HIS A 103 12.50 -21.34 17.48
N ALA A 104 12.36 -21.26 16.15
CA ALA A 104 13.34 -21.83 15.22
C ALA A 104 14.72 -21.15 15.34
N LEU A 105 14.76 -19.82 15.51
CA LEU A 105 16.02 -19.08 15.71
C LEU A 105 16.74 -19.44 17.02
N VAL A 106 16.01 -19.55 18.13
CA VAL A 106 16.59 -19.94 19.42
C VAL A 106 17.11 -21.39 19.38
N SER A 107 16.44 -22.27 18.63
CA SER A 107 16.85 -23.66 18.46
C SER A 107 18.18 -23.80 17.71
N VAL A 108 18.49 -22.89 16.77
CA VAL A 108 19.77 -22.86 16.04
C VAL A 108 20.94 -22.38 16.90
N PHE A 109 20.68 -21.51 17.88
CA PHE A 109 21.72 -20.99 18.79
C PHE A 109 21.99 -21.87 20.02
N ILE A 110 21.11 -22.82 20.35
CA ILE A 110 21.29 -23.74 21.48
C ILE A 110 22.07 -25.02 21.10
N ILE A 111 22.43 -25.22 19.82
CA ILE A 111 23.25 -26.36 19.36
C ILE A 111 24.66 -25.91 18.97
N LYS A 112 25.30 -25.07 19.78
CA LYS A 112 26.74 -24.82 19.68
C LYS A 112 27.39 -24.68 21.05
#